data_AF-A0A9P8VSE6-F1
#
_entry.id   AF-A0A9P8VSE6-F1
#
_cell.length_a   1.000
_cell.length_b   1.000
_cell.length_c   1.000
_cell.angle_alpha   90.00
_cell.angle_beta   90.00
_cell.angle_gamma   90.00
#
_symmetry.space_group_name_H-M   'P 1'
#
loop_
_entity.id
_entity.type
_entity.pdbx_description
1 polymer ?
#
loop_
_entity_poly.entity_id
_entity_poly.type
_entity_poly.pdbx_seq_one_letter_code
_entity_poly.pdbx_strand_id
1 'polypeptide(L)'
;MASHNWIELRFGRQKELSPVITEHRRAYELFDHQAFQPRMVLSIGGVEKRHFYRSIELDERFPKGAGILFRPVQLATLILDCELHNQTRLDKIHDQYSGGEMALHPLQCSLTPQSPPHKVAQFALDMYWQLLFPFASTVLLFLDDLGGVGPVIEILASWSRRARLRAISAPPRILVIFHWRNRSEIVSFESRLRTRLMCTVSGGEDVVKAGVNSPIYLQGENAFESVRLIPTWNAASEFWSQTEASFAARENAGYGFSSQHLKHLLQTAVLRFSKSTGHQLDFHHAVRLQNPTSQQLTETLVHFILSMKDANIDHIPVMASALDLDAHPPGMHFFPPHLTFDKNYRAALSRVERSLNEDGLLDQVRETFIRFALERQDGSSACAHLSLLREFQAAWRDCTEEEFCFVCLMRLASTKLECRHRLCDACVIICGTQQATADSPKEQVTQCPLCGQRHDGLLLLQPPTSGNRVLELGGTSQYKWEMIKFLKDLQSSIGLPLSLRKHFDLVIGSGIGKLTFL
;
A
#
# COMPACT_ATOMS: atom_id res chain seq x y z
N MET A 1 -10.28 -8.52 24.81
CA MET A 1 -10.62 -7.74 23.60
C MET A 1 -11.51 -8.61 22.72
N ALA A 2 -12.56 -8.08 22.11
CA ALA A 2 -13.49 -8.87 21.32
C ALA A 2 -12.84 -9.33 19.99
N SER A 3 -13.18 -10.54 19.53
CA SER A 3 -12.80 -11.05 18.21
C SER A 3 -13.68 -10.40 17.15
N HIS A 4 -13.08 -9.99 16.03
CA HIS A 4 -13.82 -9.43 14.90
C HIS A 4 -13.72 -10.38 13.71
N ASN A 5 -14.87 -10.88 13.25
CA ASN A 5 -14.94 -11.61 11.99
C ASN A 5 -14.56 -10.65 10.87
N TRP A 6 -13.56 -10.99 10.06
CA TRP A 6 -13.05 -10.11 9.02
C TRP A 6 -13.44 -10.58 7.62
N ILE A 7 -13.12 -11.82 7.28
CA ILE A 7 -13.39 -12.39 5.96
C ILE A 7 -14.12 -13.71 6.10
N GLU A 8 -15.18 -13.89 5.33
CA GLU A 8 -15.79 -15.20 5.13
C GLU A 8 -15.79 -15.59 3.65
N LEU A 9 -15.71 -16.88 3.39
CA LEU A 9 -15.82 -17.43 2.04
C LEU A 9 -17.17 -18.13 1.89
N ARG A 10 -18.01 -17.62 0.98
CA ARG A 10 -19.38 -18.13 0.77
C ARG A 10 -19.68 -18.29 -0.71
N PHE A 11 -20.74 -19.02 -1.06
CA PHE A 11 -21.32 -18.95 -2.41
C PHE A 11 -22.35 -17.82 -2.52
N GLY A 12 -22.40 -17.20 -3.70
CA GLY A 12 -23.34 -16.13 -4.05
C GLY A 12 -24.82 -16.54 -3.98
N ARG A 13 -25.71 -15.63 -4.39
CA ARG A 13 -27.17 -15.87 -4.38
C ARG A 13 -27.55 -16.98 -5.36
N GLN A 14 -28.74 -17.57 -5.22
CA GLN A 14 -29.21 -18.64 -6.10
C GLN A 14 -29.00 -18.26 -7.60
N LYS A 15 -28.24 -19.11 -8.32
CA LYS A 15 -27.73 -19.00 -9.71
C LYS A 15 -26.30 -18.49 -9.89
N GLU A 16 -25.68 -17.85 -8.89
CA GLU A 16 -24.25 -17.53 -8.94
C GLU A 16 -23.42 -18.76 -8.54
N LEU A 17 -22.64 -19.28 -9.49
CA LEU A 17 -21.77 -20.45 -9.29
C LEU A 17 -20.40 -20.10 -8.71
N SER A 18 -20.03 -18.82 -8.70
CA SER A 18 -18.75 -18.33 -8.20
C SER A 18 -18.79 -18.06 -6.69
N PRO A 19 -17.74 -18.42 -5.94
CA PRO A 19 -17.63 -18.01 -4.55
C PRO A 19 -17.38 -16.51 -4.42
N VAL A 20 -17.68 -15.98 -3.24
CA VAL A 20 -17.65 -14.56 -2.89
C VAL A 20 -16.92 -14.44 -1.54
N ILE A 21 -15.98 -13.51 -1.45
CA ILE A 21 -15.44 -13.04 -0.17
C ILE A 21 -16.45 -12.05 0.42
N THR A 22 -16.90 -12.33 1.64
CA THR A 22 -17.66 -11.39 2.46
C THR A 22 -16.67 -10.70 3.40
N GLU A 23 -16.38 -9.43 3.16
CA GLU A 23 -15.47 -8.59 3.96
C GLU A 23 -16.29 -7.74 4.94
N HIS A 24 -16.10 -7.95 6.24
CA HIS A 24 -16.77 -7.20 7.30
C HIS A 24 -16.01 -5.89 7.59
N ARG A 25 -16.61 -4.75 7.26
CA ARG A 25 -15.96 -3.43 7.38
C ARG A 25 -15.72 -3.00 8.83
N ARG A 26 -16.59 -3.41 9.75
CA ARG A 26 -16.43 -3.17 11.20
C ARG A 26 -15.15 -3.77 11.78
N ALA A 27 -14.63 -4.85 11.18
CA ALA A 27 -13.39 -5.45 11.64
C ALA A 27 -12.20 -4.49 11.54
N TYR A 28 -12.26 -3.48 10.67
CA TYR A 28 -11.19 -2.49 10.52
C TYR A 28 -11.21 -1.39 11.58
N GLU A 29 -12.25 -1.28 12.40
CA GLU A 29 -12.32 -0.29 13.49
C GLU A 29 -11.17 -0.50 14.50
N LEU A 30 -10.63 -1.72 14.59
CA LEU A 30 -9.47 -2.02 15.42
C LEU A 30 -8.23 -1.19 15.06
N PHE A 31 -8.12 -0.72 13.81
CA PHE A 31 -6.98 0.08 13.36
C PHE A 31 -7.16 1.59 13.60
N ASP A 32 -8.39 2.05 13.90
CA ASP A 32 -8.72 3.49 13.95
C ASP A 32 -8.24 4.20 15.23
N HIS A 33 -7.86 3.44 16.25
CA HIS A 33 -7.47 3.95 17.57
C HIS A 33 -6.10 3.45 18.07
N GLN A 34 -5.32 2.79 17.20
CA GLN A 34 -4.04 2.19 17.57
C GLN A 34 -2.87 2.99 17.02
N ALA A 35 -2.19 3.74 17.90
CA ALA A 35 -0.99 4.50 17.57
C ALA A 35 0.28 3.63 17.37
N PHE A 36 0.18 2.31 17.51
CA PHE A 36 1.30 1.39 17.34
C PHE A 36 1.33 0.74 15.95
N GLN A 37 2.44 0.09 15.59
CA GLN A 37 2.57 -0.74 14.39
C GLN A 37 2.16 -2.19 14.71
N PRO A 38 1.02 -2.69 14.19
CA PRO A 38 0.55 -4.03 14.54
C PRO A 38 1.45 -5.14 14.01
N ARG A 39 1.79 -6.09 14.88
CA ARG A 39 2.58 -7.28 14.54
C ARG A 39 1.65 -8.36 14.03
N MET A 40 1.63 -8.56 12.72
CA MET A 40 0.71 -9.49 12.08
C MET A 40 1.21 -10.93 12.21
N VAL A 41 0.42 -11.80 12.85
CA VAL A 41 0.72 -13.22 12.99
C VAL A 41 -0.33 -14.02 12.23
N LEU A 42 0.08 -14.82 11.25
CA LEU A 42 -0.82 -15.74 10.56
C LEU A 42 -0.90 -17.07 11.32
N SER A 43 -2.09 -17.50 11.74
CA SER A 43 -2.26 -18.70 12.56
C SER A 43 -3.18 -19.70 11.88
N ILE A 44 -2.62 -20.82 11.42
CA ILE A 44 -3.32 -21.83 10.61
C ILE A 44 -3.34 -23.16 11.36
N GLY A 45 -4.55 -23.58 11.75
CA GLY A 45 -4.80 -24.85 12.43
C GLY A 45 -6.27 -25.00 12.80
N GLY A 46 -6.54 -25.83 13.79
CA GLY A 46 -7.86 -26.23 14.24
C GLY A 46 -7.88 -26.50 15.74
N VAL A 47 -7.78 -27.75 16.17
CA VAL A 47 -7.92 -28.15 17.58
C VAL A 47 -6.69 -27.78 18.39
N GLU A 48 -5.48 -28.15 17.95
CA GLU A 48 -4.23 -27.82 18.65
C GLU A 48 -3.99 -26.31 18.71
N LYS A 49 -4.36 -25.59 17.66
CA LYS A 49 -4.36 -24.13 17.67
C LYS A 49 -5.19 -23.53 18.80
N ARG A 50 -6.39 -24.07 19.06
CA ARG A 50 -7.24 -23.59 20.16
C ARG A 50 -6.64 -23.92 21.52
N HIS A 51 -5.97 -25.07 21.66
CA HIS A 51 -5.20 -25.38 22.87
C HIS A 51 -4.08 -24.36 23.10
N PHE A 52 -3.34 -23.99 22.05
CA PHE A 52 -2.34 -22.92 22.13
C PHE A 52 -2.96 -21.57 22.52
N TYR A 53 -4.10 -21.20 21.94
CA TYR A 53 -4.80 -19.96 22.32
C TYR A 53 -5.15 -19.89 23.81
N ARG A 54 -5.59 -21.00 24.41
CA ARG A 54 -5.80 -21.08 25.87
C ARG A 54 -4.52 -20.83 26.66
N SER A 55 -3.39 -21.35 26.17
CA SER A 55 -2.09 -21.20 26.84
C SER A 55 -1.54 -19.77 26.83
N ILE A 56 -2.06 -18.91 25.95
CA ILE A 56 -1.74 -17.47 25.89
C ILE A 56 -2.92 -16.59 26.35
N GLU A 57 -3.86 -17.16 27.11
CA GLU A 57 -5.02 -16.47 27.70
C GLU A 57 -5.93 -15.74 26.69
N LEU A 58 -6.05 -16.29 25.48
CA LEU A 58 -6.93 -15.76 24.44
C LEU A 58 -8.35 -16.31 24.61
N ASP A 59 -9.35 -15.41 24.76
CA ASP A 59 -10.76 -15.78 25.00
C ASP A 59 -11.35 -16.70 23.91
N GLU A 60 -12.14 -17.67 24.34
CA GLU A 60 -12.80 -18.71 23.52
C GLU A 60 -14.21 -18.31 23.05
N ARG A 61 -14.59 -17.04 23.07
CA ARG A 61 -15.88 -16.62 22.48
C ARG A 61 -15.82 -16.73 20.95
N PHE A 62 -15.94 -17.97 20.47
CA PHE A 62 -16.00 -18.36 19.08
C PHE A 62 -17.45 -18.31 18.61
N PRO A 63 -17.80 -17.50 17.61
CA PRO A 63 -18.73 -18.00 16.61
C PRO A 63 -18.02 -19.16 15.91
N LYS A 64 -18.63 -20.35 15.89
CA LYS A 64 -18.26 -21.37 14.88
C LYS A 64 -18.49 -20.72 13.52
N GLY A 65 -17.43 -20.24 12.90
CA GLY A 65 -17.51 -19.32 11.77
C GLY A 65 -16.60 -19.78 10.64
N ALA A 66 -17.14 -19.76 9.44
CA ALA A 66 -16.47 -20.15 8.21
C ALA A 66 -15.50 -19.06 7.69
N GLY A 67 -14.74 -18.42 8.58
CA GLY A 67 -14.02 -17.17 8.29
C GLY A 67 -12.55 -17.09 8.72
N ILE A 68 -11.96 -15.92 8.46
CA ILE A 68 -10.69 -15.42 9.01
C ILE A 68 -11.06 -14.31 10.00
N LEU A 69 -10.51 -14.38 11.21
CA LEU A 69 -10.78 -13.41 12.27
C LEU A 69 -9.55 -12.59 12.61
N PHE A 70 -9.78 -11.34 13.00
CA PHE A 70 -8.81 -10.50 13.67
C PHE A 70 -8.87 -10.74 15.17
N ARG A 71 -7.74 -11.13 15.76
CA ARG A 71 -7.58 -11.35 17.19
C ARG A 71 -6.45 -10.50 17.75
N PRO A 72 -6.75 -9.29 18.26
CA PRO A 72 -5.74 -8.49 18.94
C PRO A 72 -5.34 -9.18 20.25
N VAL A 73 -4.05 -9.25 20.51
CA VAL A 73 -3.44 -9.81 21.71
C VAL A 73 -2.48 -8.81 22.34
N GLN A 74 -1.79 -9.19 23.40
CA GLN A 74 -0.81 -8.33 24.07
C GLN A 74 0.34 -7.93 23.12
N LEU A 75 1.12 -6.92 23.52
CA LEU A 75 2.33 -6.47 22.80
C LEU A 75 2.07 -6.11 21.32
N ALA A 76 1.02 -5.31 21.07
CA ALA A 76 0.70 -4.79 19.73
C ALA A 76 0.53 -5.89 18.66
N THR A 77 0.22 -7.12 19.06
CA THR A 77 0.18 -8.27 18.13
C THR A 77 -1.25 -8.54 17.67
N LEU A 78 -1.41 -8.78 16.38
CA LEU A 78 -2.69 -9.08 15.75
C LEU A 78 -2.61 -10.45 15.07
N ILE A 79 -3.33 -11.42 15.62
CA ILE A 79 -3.42 -12.77 15.04
C ILE A 79 -4.52 -12.79 13.96
N LEU A 80 -4.13 -13.18 12.75
CA LEU A 80 -4.99 -13.60 11.65
C LEU A 80 -5.37 -15.07 11.88
N ASP A 81 -6.47 -15.28 12.57
CA ASP A 81 -6.95 -16.60 12.95
C ASP A 81 -7.65 -17.29 11.76
N CYS A 82 -7.04 -18.36 11.24
CA CYS A 82 -7.41 -19.00 9.99
C CYS A 82 -7.89 -20.45 10.18
N GLU A 83 -9.15 -20.73 9.85
CA GLU A 83 -9.75 -22.08 9.87
C GLU A 83 -10.50 -22.47 8.58
N LEU A 84 -10.47 -21.65 7.53
CA LEU A 84 -11.15 -21.93 6.25
C LEU A 84 -10.74 -23.27 5.63
N HIS A 85 -9.52 -23.74 5.88
CA HIS A 85 -9.04 -25.02 5.36
C HIS A 85 -9.76 -26.23 5.97
N ASN A 86 -10.41 -26.07 7.13
CA ASN A 86 -11.20 -27.10 7.80
C ASN A 86 -12.64 -27.20 7.26
N GLN A 87 -13.03 -26.31 6.34
CA GLN A 87 -14.37 -26.33 5.78
C GLN A 87 -14.54 -27.47 4.78
N THR A 88 -15.55 -28.29 5.02
CA THR A 88 -15.91 -29.37 4.09
C THR A 88 -16.78 -28.86 2.95
N ARG A 89 -17.54 -27.77 3.17
CA ARG A 89 -18.41 -27.09 2.20
C ARG A 89 -18.49 -25.60 2.53
N LEU A 90 -18.73 -24.78 1.51
CA LEU A 90 -18.97 -23.35 1.67
C LEU A 90 -20.48 -23.08 1.75
N ASP A 91 -20.89 -22.28 2.73
CA ASP A 91 -22.29 -21.92 2.92
C ASP A 91 -22.77 -20.88 1.90
N LYS A 92 -24.09 -20.80 1.69
CA LYS A 92 -24.71 -19.75 0.88
C LYS A 92 -24.93 -18.47 1.69
N ILE A 93 -24.82 -17.33 1.05
CA ILE A 93 -25.24 -16.02 1.59
C ILE A 93 -26.74 -16.08 1.94
N HIS A 94 -27.12 -15.82 3.20
CA HIS A 94 -28.52 -15.75 3.66
C HIS A 94 -29.15 -14.37 3.35
N ASP A 95 -30.46 -14.30 3.14
CA ASP A 95 -31.13 -13.07 2.63
C ASP A 95 -31.20 -11.87 3.61
N GLN A 96 -30.78 -12.01 4.87
CA GLN A 96 -30.93 -10.98 5.92
C GLN A 96 -29.66 -10.13 6.13
N TYR A 97 -29.03 -9.64 5.06
CA TYR A 97 -27.88 -8.75 5.21
C TYR A 97 -28.27 -7.28 5.05
N SER A 98 -28.27 -6.56 6.18
CA SER A 98 -28.45 -5.12 6.27
C SER A 98 -27.29 -4.41 5.58
N GLY A 99 -27.61 -3.54 4.61
CA GLY A 99 -26.61 -2.85 3.79
C GLY A 99 -25.69 -1.92 4.59
N GLY A 100 -24.40 -1.91 4.23
CA GLY A 100 -23.38 -0.95 4.72
C GLY A 100 -22.24 -1.56 5.54
N GLU A 101 -22.48 -2.66 6.26
CA GLU A 101 -21.45 -3.24 7.17
C GLU A 101 -20.52 -4.26 6.49
N MET A 102 -20.89 -4.77 5.32
CA MET A 102 -20.16 -5.80 4.59
C MET A 102 -19.96 -5.41 3.13
N ALA A 103 -18.77 -5.70 2.60
CA ALA A 103 -18.45 -5.63 1.19
C ALA A 103 -18.36 -7.04 0.60
N LEU A 104 -19.00 -7.25 -0.56
CA LEU A 104 -19.00 -8.52 -1.27
C LEU A 104 -18.02 -8.43 -2.44
N HIS A 105 -17.12 -9.40 -2.53
CA HIS A 105 -16.11 -9.48 -3.59
C HIS A 105 -16.22 -10.82 -4.33
N PRO A 106 -16.89 -10.86 -5.50
CA PRO A 106 -16.96 -12.05 -6.32
C PRO A 106 -15.57 -12.53 -6.72
N LEU A 107 -15.33 -13.84 -6.63
CA LEU A 107 -14.05 -14.44 -6.96
C LEU A 107 -14.09 -15.09 -8.34
N GLN A 108 -13.02 -14.88 -9.09
CA GLN A 108 -12.77 -15.63 -10.32
C GLN A 108 -11.96 -16.89 -9.99
N CYS A 109 -12.65 -17.98 -9.63
CA CYS A 109 -12.00 -19.26 -9.40
C CYS A 109 -12.87 -20.46 -9.83
N SER A 110 -12.28 -21.65 -9.85
CA SER A 110 -12.91 -22.89 -10.31
C SER A 110 -13.68 -23.65 -9.23
N LEU A 111 -13.87 -23.06 -8.05
CA LEU A 111 -14.69 -23.67 -7.01
C LEU A 111 -16.18 -23.62 -7.38
N THR A 112 -16.86 -24.73 -7.17
CA THR A 112 -18.32 -24.85 -7.33
C THR A 112 -18.94 -25.37 -6.04
N PRO A 113 -20.26 -25.24 -5.84
CA PRO A 113 -20.93 -25.79 -4.65
C PRO A 113 -20.73 -27.30 -4.43
N GLN A 114 -20.34 -28.03 -5.48
CA GLN A 114 -20.06 -29.47 -5.45
C GLN A 114 -18.56 -29.80 -5.41
N SER A 115 -17.69 -28.79 -5.27
CA SER A 115 -16.26 -29.03 -5.13
C SER A 115 -15.97 -29.94 -3.94
N PRO A 116 -15.11 -30.96 -4.10
CA PRO A 116 -14.75 -31.85 -3.01
C PRO A 116 -13.97 -31.09 -1.91
N PRO A 117 -14.03 -31.53 -0.65
CA PRO A 117 -13.42 -30.84 0.49
C PRO A 117 -11.95 -30.47 0.30
N HIS A 118 -11.14 -31.36 -0.29
CA HIS A 118 -9.72 -31.09 -0.53
C HIS A 118 -9.47 -29.91 -1.47
N LYS A 119 -10.35 -29.64 -2.44
CA LYS A 119 -10.23 -28.46 -3.31
C LYS A 119 -10.55 -27.17 -2.55
N VAL A 120 -11.52 -27.21 -1.64
CA VAL A 120 -11.85 -26.07 -0.77
C VAL A 120 -10.69 -25.78 0.17
N ALA A 121 -10.13 -26.82 0.80
CA ALA A 121 -8.96 -26.70 1.67
C ALA A 121 -7.74 -26.14 0.93
N GLN A 122 -7.44 -26.65 -0.27
CA GLN A 122 -6.34 -26.13 -1.10
C GLN A 122 -6.55 -24.67 -1.47
N PHE A 123 -7.78 -24.28 -1.84
CA PHE A 123 -8.10 -22.89 -2.14
C PHE A 123 -7.91 -21.98 -0.92
N ALA A 124 -8.30 -22.42 0.28
CA ALA A 124 -8.08 -21.68 1.51
C ALA A 124 -6.58 -21.45 1.78
N LEU A 125 -5.75 -22.50 1.63
CA LEU A 125 -4.30 -22.40 1.78
C LEU A 125 -3.66 -21.47 0.73
N ASP A 126 -4.20 -21.49 -0.49
CA ASP A 126 -3.79 -20.58 -1.56
C ASP A 126 -4.18 -19.13 -1.25
N MET A 127 -5.35 -18.91 -0.68
CA MET A 127 -5.78 -17.60 -0.22
C MET A 127 -4.89 -17.09 0.91
N TYR A 128 -4.55 -17.93 1.90
CA TYR A 128 -3.61 -17.53 2.96
C TYR A 128 -2.27 -17.10 2.41
N TRP A 129 -1.72 -17.85 1.44
CA TRP A 129 -0.48 -17.50 0.75
C TRP A 129 -0.54 -16.16 0.01
N GLN A 130 -1.62 -15.93 -0.75
CA GLN A 130 -1.68 -14.77 -1.64
C GLN A 130 -2.11 -13.50 -0.89
N LEU A 131 -3.06 -13.64 0.04
CA LEU A 131 -3.73 -12.52 0.70
C LEU A 131 -3.07 -12.17 2.05
N LEU A 132 -2.72 -13.16 2.87
CA LEU A 132 -2.36 -12.94 4.28
C LEU A 132 -0.85 -13.02 4.53
N PHE A 133 -0.19 -13.99 3.89
CA PHE A 133 1.23 -14.26 4.05
C PHE A 133 2.13 -13.02 3.84
N PRO A 134 1.87 -12.13 2.86
CA PRO A 134 2.70 -10.93 2.67
C PRO A 134 2.71 -9.99 3.87
N PHE A 135 1.67 -10.01 4.70
CA PHE A 135 1.52 -9.15 5.88
C PHE A 135 2.17 -9.74 7.12
N ALA A 136 2.27 -11.07 7.20
CA ALA A 136 2.74 -11.75 8.40
C ALA A 136 4.22 -11.44 8.67
N SER A 137 4.56 -11.19 9.94
CA SER A 137 5.93 -11.38 10.43
C SER A 137 6.15 -12.84 10.81
N THR A 138 5.17 -13.47 11.45
CA THR A 138 5.25 -14.88 11.87
C THR A 138 4.06 -15.68 11.37
N VAL A 139 4.30 -16.92 10.94
CA VAL A 139 3.27 -17.89 10.57
C VAL A 139 3.33 -19.09 11.50
N LEU A 140 2.20 -19.40 12.16
CA LEU A 140 2.02 -20.57 13.00
C LEU A 140 1.32 -21.67 12.19
N LEU A 141 1.97 -22.83 12.07
CA LEU A 141 1.41 -24.03 11.46
C LEU A 141 1.29 -25.12 12.52
N PHE A 142 0.07 -25.56 12.81
CA PHE A 142 -0.18 -26.62 13.78
C PHE A 142 -0.15 -27.98 13.08
N LEU A 143 0.90 -28.76 13.35
CA LEU A 143 1.23 -29.98 12.63
C LEU A 143 0.09 -30.99 12.61
N ASP A 144 -0.46 -31.29 13.79
CA ASP A 144 -1.52 -32.28 13.98
C ASP A 144 -2.84 -31.83 13.33
N ASP A 145 -3.12 -30.52 13.34
CA ASP A 145 -4.30 -29.94 12.69
C ASP A 145 -4.22 -29.99 11.16
N LEU A 146 -3.00 -30.01 10.61
CA LEU A 146 -2.74 -29.99 9.17
C LEU A 146 -2.49 -31.39 8.59
N GLY A 147 -2.64 -32.46 9.37
CA GLY A 147 -2.48 -33.83 8.92
C GLY A 147 -1.06 -34.38 8.99
N GLY A 148 -0.19 -33.77 9.79
CA GLY A 148 1.14 -34.29 10.10
C GLY A 148 2.27 -33.71 9.24
N VAL A 149 3.45 -34.35 9.31
CA VAL A 149 4.69 -33.85 8.68
C VAL A 149 4.59 -33.76 7.16
N GLY A 150 4.00 -34.77 6.51
CA GLY A 150 3.90 -34.80 5.05
C GLY A 150 3.15 -33.59 4.47
N PRO A 151 1.89 -33.38 4.86
CA PRO A 151 1.11 -32.23 4.39
C PRO A 151 1.74 -30.87 4.69
N VAL A 152 2.32 -30.67 5.88
CA VAL A 152 2.99 -29.39 6.21
C VAL A 152 4.20 -29.13 5.31
N ILE A 153 5.00 -30.16 5.01
CA ILE A 153 6.10 -30.03 4.05
C ILE A 153 5.58 -29.66 2.66
N GLU A 154 4.46 -30.23 2.21
CA GLU A 154 3.86 -29.87 0.91
C GLU A 154 3.35 -28.43 0.87
N ILE A 155 2.78 -27.93 1.98
CA ILE A 155 2.39 -26.52 2.12
C ILE A 155 3.61 -25.62 1.95
N LEU A 156 4.66 -25.87 2.73
CA LEU A 156 5.91 -25.08 2.68
C LEU A 156 6.58 -25.15 1.30
N ALA A 157 6.59 -26.33 0.67
CA ALA A 157 7.13 -26.52 -0.67
C ALA A 157 6.30 -25.83 -1.75
N SER A 158 4.97 -25.79 -1.62
CA SER A 158 4.09 -25.03 -2.51
C SER A 158 4.37 -23.53 -2.41
N TRP A 159 4.47 -23.01 -1.19
CA TRP A 159 4.75 -21.61 -0.90
C TRP A 159 6.14 -21.19 -1.40
N SER A 160 7.18 -21.99 -1.15
CA SER A 160 8.52 -21.74 -1.67
C SER A 160 8.55 -21.70 -3.21
N ARG A 161 7.93 -22.66 -3.89
CA ARG A 161 7.85 -22.64 -5.36
C ARG A 161 7.20 -21.37 -5.90
N ARG A 162 6.18 -20.85 -5.21
CA ARG A 162 5.54 -19.57 -5.59
C ARG A 162 6.43 -18.37 -5.31
N ALA A 163 7.18 -18.37 -4.21
CA ALA A 163 8.15 -17.31 -3.90
C ALA A 163 9.29 -17.23 -4.93
N ARG A 164 9.66 -18.34 -5.56
CA ARG A 164 10.66 -18.34 -6.65
C ARG A 164 10.17 -17.63 -7.91
N LEU A 165 8.85 -17.60 -8.15
CA LEU A 165 8.27 -16.84 -9.26
C LEU A 165 8.21 -15.33 -8.96
N ARG A 166 8.08 -14.97 -7.68
CA ARG A 166 8.05 -13.59 -7.23
C ARG A 166 8.57 -13.48 -5.81
N ALA A 167 9.72 -12.81 -5.66
CA ALA A 167 10.37 -12.63 -4.37
C ALA A 167 9.46 -11.90 -3.37
N ILE A 168 9.55 -12.32 -2.11
CA ILE A 168 8.83 -11.71 -0.99
C ILE A 168 9.78 -10.70 -0.33
N SER A 169 9.30 -9.47 -0.14
CA SER A 169 10.18 -8.39 0.27
C SER A 169 10.60 -8.41 1.75
N ALA A 170 9.85 -9.11 2.60
CA ALA A 170 10.21 -9.41 3.98
C ALA A 170 9.54 -10.74 4.38
N PRO A 171 10.18 -11.89 4.12
CA PRO A 171 9.57 -13.18 4.36
C PRO A 171 9.35 -13.44 5.86
N PRO A 172 8.23 -14.07 6.24
CA PRO A 172 7.94 -14.34 7.64
C PRO A 172 8.78 -15.51 8.18
N ARG A 173 8.87 -15.56 9.52
CA ARG A 173 9.32 -16.74 10.25
C ARG A 173 8.19 -17.77 10.33
N ILE A 174 8.50 -19.04 10.06
CA ILE A 174 7.54 -20.14 10.20
C ILE A 174 7.79 -20.87 11.51
N LEU A 175 6.76 -20.99 12.35
CA LEU A 175 6.76 -21.83 13.55
C LEU A 175 5.84 -23.02 13.30
N VAL A 176 6.43 -24.22 13.21
CA VAL A 176 5.69 -25.48 13.13
C VAL A 176 5.52 -26.03 14.54
N ILE A 177 4.30 -25.97 15.05
CA ILE A 177 3.96 -26.42 16.39
C ILE A 177 3.54 -27.88 16.32
N PHE A 178 4.17 -28.75 17.11
CA PHE A 178 3.95 -30.19 17.05
C PHE A 178 3.75 -30.83 18.43
N HIS A 179 2.88 -31.83 18.51
CA HIS A 179 2.71 -32.61 19.73
C HIS A 179 3.85 -33.64 19.91
N TRP A 180 4.21 -33.98 21.16
CA TRP A 180 5.34 -34.87 21.49
C TRP A 180 5.28 -36.26 20.85
N ARG A 181 4.06 -36.71 20.50
CA ARG A 181 3.81 -37.99 19.81
C ARG A 181 4.47 -38.05 18.43
N ASN A 182 4.63 -36.90 17.77
CA ASN A 182 5.25 -36.80 16.45
C ASN A 182 6.79 -36.70 16.51
N ARG A 183 7.41 -36.86 17.69
CA ARG A 183 8.85 -36.66 17.88
C ARG A 183 9.70 -37.51 16.93
N SER A 184 9.31 -38.74 16.66
CA SER A 184 10.03 -39.64 15.74
C SER A 184 10.03 -39.11 14.30
N GLU A 185 8.88 -38.66 13.80
CA GLU A 185 8.75 -38.11 12.44
C GLU A 185 9.45 -36.76 12.30
N ILE A 186 9.38 -35.93 13.34
CA ILE A 186 9.97 -34.59 13.39
C ILE A 186 11.49 -34.60 13.24
N VAL A 187 12.18 -35.64 13.72
CA VAL A 187 13.63 -35.79 13.52
C VAL A 187 14.01 -35.78 12.03
N SER A 188 13.13 -36.28 11.16
CA SER A 188 13.34 -36.31 9.71
C SER A 188 12.82 -35.06 8.98
N PHE A 189 12.16 -34.13 9.68
CA PHE A 189 11.45 -33.00 9.07
C PHE A 189 12.37 -32.15 8.19
N GLU A 190 13.51 -31.72 8.73
CA GLU A 190 14.45 -30.85 8.04
C GLU A 190 15.01 -31.49 6.76
N SER A 191 15.45 -32.75 6.84
CA SER A 191 15.95 -33.51 5.69
C SER A 191 14.89 -33.67 4.61
N ARG A 192 13.66 -34.01 5.00
CA ARG A 192 12.52 -34.14 4.07
C ARG A 192 12.17 -32.80 3.42
N LEU A 193 12.18 -31.71 4.19
CA LEU A 193 11.91 -30.37 3.67
C LEU A 193 12.98 -29.94 2.66
N ARG A 194 14.27 -30.07 2.99
CA ARG A 194 15.37 -29.75 2.06
C ARG A 194 15.30 -30.57 0.78
N THR A 195 15.04 -31.87 0.91
CA THR A 195 14.85 -32.78 -0.24
C THR A 195 13.70 -32.30 -1.12
N ARG A 196 12.56 -31.95 -0.52
CA ARG A 196 11.38 -31.51 -1.26
C ARG A 196 11.58 -30.18 -1.97
N LEU A 197 12.39 -29.30 -1.38
CA LEU A 197 12.76 -28.01 -1.96
C LEU A 197 13.93 -28.10 -2.95
N MET A 198 14.63 -29.23 -3.02
CA MET A 198 15.88 -29.37 -3.77
C MET A 198 16.97 -28.39 -3.29
N CYS A 199 16.98 -28.04 -2.00
CA CYS A 199 18.06 -27.25 -1.39
C CYS A 199 19.29 -28.15 -1.20
N THR A 200 20.48 -27.65 -1.52
CA THR A 200 21.73 -28.36 -1.21
C THR A 200 21.91 -28.46 0.31
N VAL A 201 22.40 -29.61 0.78
CA VAL A 201 22.99 -29.71 2.11
C VAL A 201 24.33 -28.97 1.98
N SER A 202 24.57 -27.93 2.78
CA SER A 202 25.88 -27.30 2.81
C SER A 202 26.90 -28.37 3.22
N GLY A 203 27.68 -28.84 2.25
CA GLY A 203 28.85 -29.68 2.49
C GLY A 203 30.02 -28.77 2.82
N GLY A 204 30.51 -28.82 4.06
CA GLY A 204 31.68 -28.08 4.51
C GLY A 204 31.65 -27.80 6.00
N GLU A 205 32.37 -28.66 6.75
CA GLU A 205 32.96 -28.45 8.08
C GLU A 205 32.03 -28.15 9.28
N ASP A 206 32.03 -29.07 10.25
CA ASP A 206 31.43 -28.99 11.59
C ASP A 206 29.96 -28.56 11.69
N VAL A 207 29.06 -29.37 11.11
CA VAL A 207 27.66 -29.41 11.59
C VAL A 207 27.65 -30.10 12.95
N VAL A 208 27.91 -29.33 14.01
CA VAL A 208 27.36 -29.63 15.33
C VAL A 208 25.89 -29.97 15.10
N LYS A 209 25.46 -31.19 15.44
CA LYS A 209 24.07 -31.63 15.29
C LYS A 209 23.17 -30.62 15.99
N ALA A 210 22.68 -29.64 15.24
CA ALA A 210 21.76 -28.64 15.73
C ALA A 210 20.54 -29.39 16.28
N GLY A 211 20.09 -29.01 17.48
CA GLY A 211 18.95 -29.69 18.10
C GLY A 211 17.71 -29.56 17.22
N VAL A 212 16.72 -30.45 17.41
CA VAL A 212 15.44 -30.41 16.67
C VAL A 212 14.74 -29.04 16.74
N ASN A 213 15.03 -28.24 17.77
CA ASN A 213 14.45 -26.91 17.98
C ASN A 213 15.30 -25.77 17.37
N SER A 214 16.45 -26.07 16.77
CA SER A 214 17.29 -25.08 16.12
C SER A 214 16.61 -24.53 14.85
N PRO A 215 16.80 -23.25 14.50
CA PRO A 215 16.23 -22.68 13.29
C PRO A 215 16.78 -23.38 12.04
N ILE A 216 15.87 -23.77 11.15
CA ILE A 216 16.18 -24.30 9.83
C ILE A 216 16.28 -23.11 8.88
N TYR A 217 17.50 -22.82 8.44
CA TYR A 217 17.76 -21.90 7.33
C TYR A 217 17.86 -22.70 6.03
N LEU A 218 17.15 -22.22 5.02
CA LEU A 218 17.09 -22.83 3.69
C LEU A 218 17.89 -21.94 2.73
N GLN A 219 19.14 -22.31 2.48
CA GLN A 219 20.01 -21.52 1.60
C GLN A 219 19.40 -21.37 0.20
N GLY A 220 19.40 -20.15 -0.32
CA GLY A 220 18.80 -19.81 -1.63
C GLY A 220 17.27 -19.74 -1.62
N GLU A 221 16.60 -20.01 -0.50
CA GLU A 221 15.16 -19.85 -0.35
C GLU A 221 14.80 -18.53 0.31
N ASN A 222 14.06 -17.70 -0.42
CA ASN A 222 13.62 -16.38 0.05
C ASN A 222 12.14 -16.36 0.44
N ALA A 223 11.53 -17.54 0.59
CA ALA A 223 10.12 -17.67 0.95
C ALA A 223 9.87 -17.45 2.45
N PHE A 224 10.87 -17.81 3.27
CA PHE A 224 10.79 -17.83 4.73
C PHE A 224 12.08 -17.23 5.29
N GLU A 225 11.97 -16.49 6.39
CA GLU A 225 13.15 -16.03 7.13
C GLU A 225 13.84 -17.23 7.83
N SER A 226 13.04 -18.11 8.42
CA SER A 226 13.48 -19.39 8.98
C SER A 226 12.27 -20.31 9.22
N VAL A 227 12.52 -21.61 9.40
CA VAL A 227 11.52 -22.56 9.91
C VAL A 227 11.97 -23.07 11.28
N ARG A 228 11.12 -23.01 12.30
CA ARG A 228 11.39 -23.57 13.63
C ARG A 228 10.36 -24.61 14.01
N LEU A 229 10.83 -25.71 14.58
CA LEU A 229 9.98 -26.75 15.14
C LEU A 229 9.86 -26.52 16.64
N ILE A 230 8.63 -26.32 17.12
CA ILE A 230 8.37 -26.00 18.53
C ILE A 230 7.39 -27.02 19.10
N PRO A 231 7.74 -27.74 20.17
CA PRO A 231 6.81 -28.65 20.81
C PRO A 231 5.68 -27.86 21.49
N THR A 232 4.46 -28.41 21.51
CA THR A 232 3.26 -27.73 22.06
C THR A 232 3.45 -27.16 23.47
N TRP A 233 4.16 -27.87 24.35
CA TRP A 233 4.41 -27.43 25.73
C TRP A 233 5.34 -26.21 25.85
N ASN A 234 6.13 -25.88 24.81
CA ASN A 234 7.01 -24.71 24.77
C ASN A 234 6.48 -23.61 23.83
N ALA A 235 5.30 -23.79 23.21
CA ALA A 235 4.81 -22.87 22.19
C ALA A 235 4.47 -21.48 22.78
N ALA A 236 3.83 -21.43 23.95
CA ALA A 236 3.42 -20.17 24.58
C ALA A 236 4.61 -19.30 25.02
N SER A 237 5.65 -19.93 25.58
CA SER A 237 6.89 -19.25 26.03
C SER A 237 7.71 -18.71 24.87
N GLU A 238 7.83 -19.47 23.78
CA GLU A 238 8.57 -19.04 22.58
C GLU A 238 7.79 -18.03 21.73
N PHE A 239 6.46 -18.11 21.69
CA PHE A 239 5.65 -17.33 20.75
C PHE A 239 5.99 -15.83 20.74
N TRP A 240 6.12 -15.22 21.92
CA TRP A 240 6.37 -13.78 22.05
C TRP A 240 7.75 -13.39 21.56
N SER A 241 8.80 -14.09 22.01
CA SER A 241 10.19 -13.79 21.60
C SER A 241 10.38 -14.02 20.11
N GLN A 242 9.75 -15.06 19.56
CA GLN A 242 9.81 -15.37 18.14
C GLN A 242 9.09 -14.33 17.28
N THR A 243 7.91 -13.88 17.71
CA THR A 243 7.12 -12.86 17.01
C THR A 243 7.81 -11.51 17.05
N GLU A 244 8.37 -11.13 18.21
CA GLU A 244 9.13 -9.88 18.40
C GLU A 244 10.33 -9.83 17.45
N ALA A 245 11.21 -10.83 17.53
CA ALA A 245 12.44 -10.85 16.73
C ALA A 245 12.16 -10.88 15.23
N SER A 246 11.10 -11.59 14.80
CA SER A 246 10.72 -11.62 13.40
C SER A 246 10.09 -10.29 12.94
N PHE A 247 9.30 -9.64 13.79
CA PHE A 247 8.77 -8.31 13.49
C PHE A 247 9.88 -7.26 13.41
N ALA A 248 10.83 -7.25 14.35
CA ALA A 248 11.96 -6.31 14.31
C ALA A 248 12.78 -6.44 13.02
N ALA A 249 13.03 -7.67 12.55
CA ALA A 249 13.69 -7.88 11.25
C ALA A 249 12.88 -7.31 10.07
N ARG A 250 11.56 -7.47 10.11
CA ARG A 250 10.64 -6.93 9.11
C ARG A 250 10.54 -5.40 9.16
N GLU A 251 10.54 -4.82 10.35
CA GLU A 251 10.57 -3.37 10.57
C GLU A 251 11.87 -2.76 10.04
N ASN A 252 13.02 -3.38 10.36
CA ASN A 252 14.33 -2.97 9.84
C ASN A 252 14.42 -3.07 8.30
N ALA A 253 13.68 -4.00 7.69
CA ALA A 253 13.56 -4.09 6.23
C ALA A 253 12.61 -3.03 5.64
N GLY A 254 11.97 -2.19 6.47
CA GLY A 254 11.05 -1.14 6.08
C GLY A 254 9.62 -1.61 5.82
N TYR A 255 9.18 -2.72 6.44
CA TYR A 255 7.82 -3.27 6.32
C TYR A 255 7.05 -3.26 7.65
N GLY A 256 7.45 -2.40 8.60
CA GLY A 256 6.72 -2.07 9.82
C GLY A 256 5.65 -1.02 9.54
N PHE A 257 4.46 -1.47 9.14
CA PHE A 257 3.37 -0.57 8.73
C PHE A 257 2.62 0.00 9.94
N SER A 258 2.21 1.26 9.85
CA SER A 258 1.25 1.84 10.80
C SER A 258 -0.12 1.15 10.70
N SER A 259 -0.95 1.28 11.74
CA SER A 259 -2.33 0.78 11.72
C SER A 259 -3.14 1.32 10.53
N GLN A 260 -2.97 2.61 10.20
CA GLN A 260 -3.65 3.24 9.07
C GLN A 260 -3.18 2.64 7.73
N HIS A 261 -1.87 2.44 7.57
CA HIS A 261 -1.34 1.79 6.36
C HIS A 261 -1.82 0.36 6.24
N LEU A 262 -1.79 -0.44 7.33
CA LEU A 262 -2.28 -1.81 7.32
C LEU A 262 -3.77 -1.89 6.95
N LYS A 263 -4.62 -1.04 7.52
CA LYS A 263 -6.04 -0.97 7.17
C LYS A 263 -6.22 -0.79 5.67
N HIS A 264 -5.55 0.20 5.07
CA HIS A 264 -5.66 0.47 3.63
C HIS A 264 -5.08 -0.65 2.77
N LEU A 265 -3.92 -1.19 3.15
CA LEU A 265 -3.24 -2.26 2.42
C LEU A 265 -4.05 -3.56 2.46
N LEU A 266 -4.65 -3.92 3.60
CA LEU A 266 -5.50 -5.11 3.73
C LEU A 266 -6.78 -4.99 2.88
N GLN A 267 -7.43 -3.82 2.90
CA GLN A 267 -8.59 -3.54 2.01
C GLN A 267 -8.19 -3.66 0.54
N THR A 268 -7.03 -3.11 0.17
CA THR A 268 -6.48 -3.21 -1.18
C THR A 268 -6.16 -4.66 -1.55
N ALA A 269 -5.60 -5.43 -0.63
CA ALA A 269 -5.26 -6.84 -0.85
C ALA A 269 -6.51 -7.67 -1.15
N VAL A 270 -7.59 -7.49 -0.38
CA VAL A 270 -8.87 -8.18 -0.61
C VAL A 270 -9.44 -7.83 -1.99
N LEU A 271 -9.48 -6.54 -2.33
CA LEU A 271 -9.97 -6.07 -3.63
C LEU A 271 -9.13 -6.58 -4.80
N ARG A 272 -7.81 -6.70 -4.64
CA ARG A 272 -6.91 -7.21 -5.68
C ARG A 272 -7.04 -8.72 -5.83
N PHE A 273 -7.13 -9.45 -4.71
CA PHE A 273 -7.32 -10.90 -4.71
C PHE A 273 -8.61 -11.31 -5.42
N SER A 274 -9.71 -10.55 -5.26
CA SER A 274 -10.97 -10.84 -5.94
C SER A 274 -10.93 -10.65 -7.45
N LYS A 275 -10.11 -9.71 -7.93
CA LYS A 275 -9.94 -9.39 -9.37
C LYS A 275 -8.91 -10.26 -10.06
N SER A 276 -7.89 -10.73 -9.34
CA SER A 276 -6.82 -11.55 -9.90
C SER A 276 -6.29 -12.52 -8.85
N THR A 277 -6.53 -13.81 -9.03
CA THR A 277 -5.90 -14.85 -8.22
C THR A 277 -4.50 -15.16 -8.78
N GLY A 278 -3.51 -15.28 -7.90
CA GLY A 278 -2.16 -15.74 -8.23
C GLY A 278 -1.06 -14.73 -7.97
N HIS A 279 -1.39 -13.48 -7.60
CA HIS A 279 -0.40 -12.44 -7.36
C HIS A 279 -0.55 -11.86 -5.95
N GLN A 280 0.54 -11.88 -5.19
CA GLN A 280 0.62 -11.17 -3.92
C GLN A 280 0.61 -9.65 -4.14
N LEU A 281 0.14 -8.93 -3.13
CA LEU A 281 0.13 -7.46 -3.14
C LEU A 281 1.57 -6.92 -3.19
N ASP A 282 1.83 -6.01 -4.13
CA ASP A 282 3.05 -5.21 -4.11
C ASP A 282 2.84 -3.99 -3.24
N PHE A 283 3.45 -3.96 -2.05
CA PHE A 283 3.25 -2.86 -1.11
C PHE A 283 3.65 -1.50 -1.68
N HIS A 284 4.73 -1.43 -2.46
CA HIS A 284 5.20 -0.16 -3.03
C HIS A 284 4.20 0.39 -4.06
N HIS A 285 3.61 -0.48 -4.87
CA HIS A 285 2.56 -0.08 -5.80
C HIS A 285 1.25 0.27 -5.06
N ALA A 286 0.90 -0.53 -4.04
CA ALA A 286 -0.35 -0.38 -3.31
C ALA A 286 -0.46 0.96 -2.56
N VAL A 287 0.62 1.40 -1.89
CA VAL A 287 0.61 2.70 -1.20
C VAL A 287 0.53 3.90 -2.15
N ARG A 288 0.89 3.71 -3.42
CA ARG A 288 0.89 4.77 -4.44
C ARG A 288 -0.36 4.77 -5.33
N LEU A 289 -1.37 3.95 -5.05
CA LEU A 289 -2.58 3.89 -5.90
C LEU A 289 -3.31 5.24 -6.00
N GLN A 290 -3.31 6.03 -4.93
CA GLN A 290 -3.93 7.36 -4.90
C GLN A 290 -2.97 8.49 -5.30
N ASN A 291 -1.66 8.21 -5.37
CA ASN A 291 -0.63 9.17 -5.80
C ASN A 291 0.41 8.45 -6.69
N PRO A 292 0.01 8.02 -7.91
CA PRO A 292 0.90 7.33 -8.81
C PRO A 292 2.03 8.25 -9.29
N THR A 293 3.18 7.66 -9.60
CA THR A 293 4.25 8.39 -10.27
C THR A 293 3.77 8.91 -11.63
N SER A 294 4.23 10.11 -11.99
CA SER A 294 3.85 10.75 -13.25
C SER A 294 4.20 9.88 -14.46
N GLN A 295 3.27 9.74 -15.38
CA GLN A 295 3.51 9.07 -16.66
C GLN A 295 4.44 9.88 -17.57
N GLN A 296 4.53 11.19 -17.35
CA GLN A 296 5.34 12.14 -18.14
C GLN A 296 6.69 12.46 -17.47
N LEU A 297 7.13 11.63 -16.51
CA LEU A 297 8.32 11.92 -15.72
C LEU A 297 9.57 12.01 -16.61
N THR A 298 9.72 11.14 -17.60
CA THR A 298 10.87 11.18 -18.50
C THR A 298 10.90 12.48 -19.29
N GLU A 299 9.79 12.88 -19.90
CA GLU A 299 9.68 14.13 -20.67
C GLU A 299 9.93 15.35 -19.79
N THR A 300 9.36 15.37 -18.58
CA THR A 300 9.54 16.47 -17.63
C THR A 300 11.00 16.64 -17.22
N LEU A 301 11.71 15.54 -16.92
CA LEU A 301 13.12 15.59 -16.52
C LEU A 301 14.04 15.96 -17.69
N VAL A 302 13.78 15.47 -18.90
CA VAL A 302 14.51 15.89 -20.10
C VAL A 302 14.32 17.39 -20.33
N HIS A 303 13.08 17.88 -20.28
CA HIS A 303 12.77 19.30 -20.44
C HIS A 303 13.46 20.15 -19.39
N PHE A 304 13.43 19.70 -18.13
CA PHE A 304 14.09 20.35 -17.02
C PHE A 304 15.59 20.49 -17.28
N ILE A 305 16.31 19.40 -17.54
CA ILE A 305 17.77 19.44 -17.75
C ILE A 305 18.14 20.36 -18.93
N LEU A 306 17.38 20.30 -20.03
CA LEU A 306 17.60 21.18 -21.18
C LEU A 306 17.37 22.66 -20.83
N SER A 307 16.36 22.96 -20.01
CA SER A 307 16.07 24.32 -19.55
C SER A 307 17.12 24.86 -18.59
N MET A 308 17.84 23.97 -17.88
CA MET A 308 18.88 24.36 -16.93
C MET A 308 20.26 24.54 -17.57
N LYS A 309 20.47 24.20 -18.85
CA LYS A 309 21.80 24.29 -19.48
C LYS A 309 22.43 25.67 -19.42
N ASP A 310 21.60 26.71 -19.54
CA ASP A 310 22.03 28.11 -19.50
C ASP A 310 21.94 28.72 -18.09
N ALA A 311 21.37 27.97 -17.13
CA ALA A 311 21.23 28.38 -15.75
C ALA A 311 22.35 27.75 -14.90
N ASN A 312 22.89 28.50 -13.94
CA ASN A 312 23.87 27.97 -12.99
C ASN A 312 23.19 27.13 -11.88
N ILE A 313 22.42 26.11 -12.27
CA ILE A 313 21.68 25.22 -11.37
C ILE A 313 22.21 23.80 -11.55
N ASP A 314 22.69 23.22 -10.45
CA ASP A 314 23.03 21.81 -10.40
C ASP A 314 21.74 20.99 -10.40
N HIS A 315 21.43 20.38 -11.54
CA HIS A 315 20.17 19.68 -11.75
C HIS A 315 20.09 18.36 -10.97
N ILE A 316 21.23 17.73 -10.63
CA ILE A 316 21.28 16.45 -9.91
C ILE A 316 20.63 16.53 -8.52
N PRO A 317 21.05 17.43 -7.60
CA PRO A 317 20.42 17.56 -6.29
C PRO A 317 18.98 18.07 -6.39
N VAL A 318 18.66 18.94 -7.36
CA VAL A 318 17.27 19.40 -7.56
C VAL A 318 16.36 18.23 -7.96
N MET A 319 16.79 17.41 -8.92
CA MET A 319 16.05 16.20 -9.34
C MET A 319 15.92 15.21 -8.18
N ALA A 320 17.03 14.90 -7.50
CA ALA A 320 17.03 13.95 -6.39
C ALA A 320 16.07 14.38 -5.26
N SER A 321 16.11 15.64 -4.85
CA SER A 321 15.22 16.16 -3.81
C SER A 321 13.75 16.27 -4.25
N ALA A 322 13.49 16.56 -5.54
CA ALA A 322 12.14 16.58 -6.09
C ALA A 322 11.53 15.17 -6.17
N LEU A 323 12.32 14.17 -6.57
CA LEU A 323 11.94 12.75 -6.51
C LEU A 323 11.67 12.31 -5.07
N ASP A 324 12.46 12.81 -4.12
CA ASP A 324 12.30 12.51 -2.70
C ASP A 324 11.03 13.15 -2.09
N LEU A 325 10.70 14.37 -2.51
CA LEU A 325 9.42 15.04 -2.22
C LEU A 325 8.23 14.21 -2.73
N ASP A 326 8.32 13.68 -3.96
CA ASP A 326 7.28 12.82 -4.54
C ASP A 326 7.19 11.44 -3.88
N ALA A 327 8.33 10.88 -3.47
CA ALA A 327 8.41 9.57 -2.84
C ALA A 327 7.83 9.58 -1.42
N HIS A 328 7.97 10.70 -0.71
CA HIS A 328 7.64 10.81 0.70
C HIS A 328 6.75 12.02 1.01
N PRO A 329 5.52 12.09 0.46
CA PRO A 329 4.54 13.08 0.89
C PRO A 329 4.13 12.86 2.36
N PRO A 330 3.51 13.85 3.03
CA PRO A 330 3.07 13.71 4.42
C PRO A 330 2.21 12.46 4.64
N GLY A 331 2.55 11.65 5.65
CA GLY A 331 1.85 10.41 5.99
C GLY A 331 2.18 9.20 5.12
N MET A 332 3.07 9.32 4.14
CA MET A 332 3.54 8.19 3.34
C MET A 332 4.37 7.21 4.17
N HIS A 333 4.26 5.92 3.86
CA HIS A 333 5.13 4.91 4.47
C HIS A 333 6.57 5.06 3.95
N PHE A 334 7.54 5.12 4.85
CA PHE A 334 8.96 5.25 4.50
C PHE A 334 9.56 3.87 4.21
N PHE A 335 9.65 3.53 2.93
CA PHE A 335 10.37 2.33 2.47
C PHE A 335 11.87 2.62 2.33
N PRO A 336 12.74 1.58 2.31
CA PRO A 336 14.17 1.76 2.09
C PRO A 336 14.42 2.57 0.79
N PRO A 337 15.11 3.73 0.84
CA PRO A 337 15.17 4.66 -0.28
C PRO A 337 15.67 4.04 -1.58
N HIS A 338 16.65 3.13 -1.52
CA HIS A 338 17.15 2.43 -2.70
C HIS A 338 16.06 1.62 -3.42
N LEU A 339 15.19 0.91 -2.67
CA LEU A 339 14.07 0.17 -3.25
C LEU A 339 13.00 1.11 -3.81
N THR A 340 12.72 2.20 -3.11
CA THR A 340 11.77 3.24 -3.55
C THR A 340 12.19 3.85 -4.88
N PHE A 341 13.48 4.19 -5.02
CA PHE A 341 14.02 4.72 -6.26
C PHE A 341 13.98 3.69 -7.39
N ASP A 342 14.45 2.47 -7.10
CA ASP A 342 14.57 1.41 -8.09
C ASP A 342 13.21 1.01 -8.67
N LYS A 343 12.16 1.02 -7.85
CA LYS A 343 10.79 0.70 -8.29
C LYS A 343 10.09 1.84 -9.03
N ASN A 344 10.28 3.09 -8.60
CA ASN A 344 9.45 4.19 -9.10
C ASN A 344 10.14 5.06 -10.15
N TYR A 345 11.47 5.21 -10.11
CA TYR A 345 12.16 6.25 -10.87
C TYR A 345 13.25 5.72 -11.80
N ARG A 346 13.92 4.60 -11.46
CA ARG A 346 15.01 4.03 -12.26
C ARG A 346 14.68 3.95 -13.75
N ALA A 347 13.53 3.38 -14.10
CA ALA A 347 13.14 3.22 -15.50
C ALA A 347 13.00 4.55 -16.26
N ALA A 348 12.49 5.60 -15.60
CA ALA A 348 12.37 6.93 -16.19
C ALA A 348 13.75 7.58 -16.35
N LEU A 349 14.60 7.53 -15.32
CA LEU A 349 15.95 8.12 -15.35
C LEU A 349 16.88 7.41 -16.34
N SER A 350 16.80 6.08 -16.45
CA SER A 350 17.52 5.33 -17.50
C SER A 350 17.08 5.70 -18.92
N ARG A 351 15.88 6.28 -19.11
CA ARG A 351 15.46 6.84 -20.41
C ARG A 351 16.00 8.26 -20.60
N VAL A 352 16.00 9.08 -19.54
CA VAL A 352 16.57 10.44 -19.56
C VAL A 352 18.05 10.39 -19.92
N GLU A 353 18.84 9.59 -19.21
CA GLU A 353 20.29 9.41 -19.43
C GLU A 353 20.60 9.03 -20.89
N ARG A 354 19.88 8.04 -21.44
CA ARG A 354 20.03 7.64 -22.85
C ARG A 354 19.59 8.71 -23.85
N SER A 355 18.60 9.52 -23.50
CA SER A 355 18.07 10.56 -24.40
C SER A 355 18.98 11.77 -24.48
N LEU A 356 19.66 12.10 -23.38
CA LEU A 356 20.57 13.24 -23.27
C LEU A 356 22.04 12.87 -23.50
N ASN A 357 22.36 11.57 -23.52
CA ASN A 357 23.72 11.05 -23.60
C ASN A 357 24.61 11.58 -22.46
N GLU A 358 24.06 11.56 -21.25
CA GLU A 358 24.67 12.10 -20.02
C GLU A 358 25.05 10.94 -19.08
N ASP A 359 26.16 10.28 -19.39
CA ASP A 359 26.59 9.06 -18.71
C ASP A 359 26.79 9.27 -17.20
N GLY A 360 26.21 8.38 -16.40
CA GLY A 360 26.30 8.40 -14.94
C GLY A 360 25.24 9.26 -14.26
N LEU A 361 24.34 9.92 -15.01
CA LEU A 361 23.24 10.71 -14.45
C LEU A 361 22.35 9.86 -13.54
N LEU A 362 21.98 8.65 -13.97
CA LEU A 362 21.11 7.76 -13.21
C LEU A 362 21.70 7.44 -11.82
N ASP A 363 22.98 7.06 -11.78
CA ASP A 363 23.64 6.63 -10.55
C ASP A 363 23.87 7.84 -9.62
N GLN A 364 24.27 9.00 -10.15
CA GLN A 364 24.44 10.22 -9.35
C GLN A 364 23.13 10.70 -8.72
N VAL A 365 22.03 10.71 -9.50
CA VAL A 365 20.70 11.07 -8.98
C VAL A 365 20.23 10.04 -7.95
N ARG A 366 20.48 8.75 -8.18
CA ARG A 366 20.11 7.67 -7.26
C ARG A 366 20.85 7.79 -5.92
N GLU A 367 22.17 7.97 -5.95
CA GLU A 367 22.99 8.13 -4.74
C GLU A 367 22.59 9.37 -3.96
N THR A 368 22.38 10.49 -4.65
CA THR A 368 21.94 11.74 -4.05
C THR A 368 20.54 11.61 -3.44
N PHE A 369 19.61 10.92 -4.11
CA PHE A 369 18.27 10.63 -3.59
C PHE A 369 18.35 9.81 -2.30
N ILE A 370 19.14 8.74 -2.30
CA ILE A 370 19.30 7.87 -1.12
C ILE A 370 19.88 8.68 0.05
N ARG A 371 20.91 9.48 -0.21
CA ARG A 371 21.54 10.33 0.79
C ARG A 371 20.54 11.33 1.38
N PHE A 372 19.84 12.10 0.56
CA PHE A 372 18.84 13.05 1.03
C PHE A 372 17.73 12.38 1.83
N ALA A 373 17.15 11.28 1.33
CA ALA A 373 16.07 10.58 2.02
C ALA A 373 16.49 10.07 3.41
N LEU A 374 17.72 9.57 3.56
CA LEU A 374 18.27 9.10 4.84
C LEU A 374 18.62 10.25 5.79
N GLU A 375 19.28 11.31 5.30
CA GLU A 375 19.66 12.48 6.11
C GLU A 375 18.43 13.15 6.76
N ARG A 376 17.29 13.16 6.06
CA ARG A 376 16.04 13.79 6.51
C ARG A 376 14.93 12.79 6.86
N GLN A 377 15.25 11.54 7.18
CA GLN A 377 14.27 10.47 7.43
C GLN A 377 13.15 10.88 8.40
N ASP A 378 13.50 11.55 9.50
CA ASP A 378 12.56 12.03 10.52
C ASP A 378 12.03 13.46 10.24
N GLY A 379 12.43 14.03 9.11
CA GLY A 379 12.10 15.39 8.69
C GLY A 379 11.14 15.43 7.49
N SER A 380 10.59 16.61 7.26
CA SER A 380 9.71 16.87 6.12
C SER A 380 10.50 16.93 4.81
N SER A 381 10.14 16.06 3.86
CA SER A 381 10.66 16.08 2.48
C SER A 381 10.44 17.44 1.81
N ALA A 382 9.27 18.05 2.04
CA ALA A 382 8.94 19.38 1.55
C ALA A 382 9.85 20.46 2.12
N CYS A 383 10.13 20.43 3.43
CA CYS A 383 11.01 21.43 4.05
C CYS A 383 12.45 21.31 3.50
N ALA A 384 12.97 20.09 3.42
CA ALA A 384 14.31 19.84 2.88
C ALA A 384 14.42 20.28 1.41
N HIS A 385 13.48 19.87 0.56
CA HIS A 385 13.46 20.24 -0.84
C HIS A 385 13.31 21.75 -1.08
N LEU A 386 12.39 22.42 -0.36
CA LEU A 386 12.24 23.87 -0.46
C LEU A 386 13.47 24.63 0.05
N SER A 387 14.20 24.07 1.02
CA SER A 387 15.44 24.68 1.51
C SER A 387 16.54 24.58 0.46
N LEU A 388 16.67 23.43 -0.21
CA LEU A 388 17.58 23.27 -1.35
C LEU A 388 17.25 24.23 -2.49
N LEU A 389 15.97 24.37 -2.88
CA LEU A 389 15.58 25.29 -3.95
C LEU A 389 15.99 26.74 -3.65
N ARG A 390 16.01 27.15 -2.38
CA ARG A 390 16.44 28.50 -1.97
C ARG A 390 17.90 28.78 -2.27
N GLU A 391 18.76 27.76 -2.27
CA GLU A 391 20.19 27.90 -2.59
C GLU A 391 20.40 28.35 -4.05
N PHE A 392 19.44 28.06 -4.93
CA PHE A 392 19.48 28.39 -6.35
C PHE A 392 18.60 29.60 -6.74
N GLN A 393 18.10 30.37 -5.76
CA GLN A 393 17.14 31.47 -6.00
C GLN A 393 17.54 32.47 -7.07
N ALA A 394 18.83 32.81 -7.14
CA ALA A 394 19.34 33.75 -8.13
C ALA A 394 19.16 33.22 -9.55
N ALA A 395 19.53 31.96 -9.79
CA ALA A 395 19.45 31.34 -11.12
C ALA A 395 18.01 31.04 -11.55
N TRP A 396 17.09 30.79 -10.60
CA TRP A 396 15.67 30.61 -10.91
C TRP A 396 14.99 31.85 -11.47
N ARG A 397 15.51 33.07 -11.23
CA ARG A 397 14.88 34.31 -11.71
C ARG A 397 14.82 34.39 -13.23
N ASP A 398 15.80 33.79 -13.90
CA ASP A 398 15.93 33.83 -15.35
C ASP A 398 15.30 32.59 -16.03
N CYS A 399 14.87 31.61 -15.23
CA CYS A 399 14.21 30.40 -15.70
C CYS A 399 12.69 30.59 -15.71
N THR A 400 12.05 30.56 -16.88
CA THR A 400 10.59 30.54 -16.99
C THR A 400 10.12 29.29 -17.70
N GLU A 401 9.26 28.52 -17.02
CA GLU A 401 8.61 27.32 -17.54
C GLU A 401 7.09 27.56 -17.68
N GLU A 402 6.49 27.05 -18.75
CA GLU A 402 5.07 27.24 -19.02
C GLU A 402 4.22 26.00 -18.75
N GLU A 403 4.78 24.80 -18.91
CA GLU A 403 4.02 23.55 -18.89
C GLU A 403 4.21 22.78 -17.58
N PHE A 404 5.45 22.65 -17.11
CA PHE A 404 5.77 21.80 -15.97
C PHE A 404 5.98 22.58 -14.66
N CYS A 405 5.67 21.93 -13.53
CA CYS A 405 5.98 22.48 -12.23
C CYS A 405 7.44 22.18 -11.87
N PHE A 406 8.33 23.18 -12.00
CA PHE A 406 9.76 23.06 -11.65
C PHE A 406 10.06 22.93 -10.16
N VAL A 407 9.04 23.02 -9.30
CA VAL A 407 9.18 22.65 -7.89
C VAL A 407 9.22 21.12 -7.76
N CYS A 408 8.12 20.43 -8.07
CA CYS A 408 8.09 18.98 -7.87
C CYS A 408 8.65 18.14 -9.01
N LEU A 409 8.77 18.68 -10.23
CA LEU A 409 9.13 17.94 -11.45
C LEU A 409 8.23 16.73 -11.77
N MET A 410 7.07 16.61 -11.11
CA MET A 410 6.15 15.48 -11.29
C MET A 410 4.87 15.85 -12.05
N ARG A 411 4.46 17.12 -12.02
CA ARG A 411 3.11 17.52 -12.43
C ARG A 411 3.15 18.74 -13.35
N LEU A 412 2.12 18.84 -14.18
CA LEU A 412 1.85 20.04 -14.96
C LEU A 412 1.53 21.21 -14.03
N ALA A 413 1.97 22.41 -14.41
CA ALA A 413 1.71 23.60 -13.66
C ALA A 413 0.36 24.23 -14.07
N SER A 414 -0.44 24.57 -13.08
CA SER A 414 -1.79 25.15 -13.24
C SER A 414 -1.83 26.62 -12.81
N THR A 415 -1.02 26.97 -11.81
CA THR A 415 -1.11 28.24 -11.11
C THR A 415 0.11 29.10 -11.41
N LYS A 416 -0.11 30.29 -11.97
CA LYS A 416 0.95 31.25 -12.29
C LYS A 416 1.08 32.32 -11.20
N LEU A 417 2.30 32.54 -10.72
CA LEU A 417 2.62 33.63 -9.78
C LEU A 417 2.96 34.94 -10.52
N GLU A 418 3.06 36.05 -9.79
CA GLU A 418 3.42 37.37 -10.34
C GLU A 418 4.83 37.40 -10.95
N CYS A 419 5.76 36.64 -10.37
CA CYS A 419 7.09 36.42 -10.92
C CYS A 419 7.12 35.54 -12.19
N ARG A 420 5.93 35.12 -12.68
CA ARG A 420 5.69 34.25 -13.83
C ARG A 420 6.02 32.77 -13.65
N HIS A 421 6.69 32.37 -12.56
CA HIS A 421 6.82 30.95 -12.22
C HIS A 421 5.46 30.29 -12.05
N ARG A 422 5.37 29.02 -12.44
CA ARG A 422 4.14 28.24 -12.36
C ARG A 422 4.29 27.04 -11.42
N LEU A 423 3.25 26.78 -10.65
CA LEU A 423 3.17 25.69 -9.67
C LEU A 423 1.98 24.80 -10.01
N CYS A 424 2.10 23.50 -9.71
CA CYS A 424 0.94 22.62 -9.64
C CYS A 424 0.17 22.85 -8.31
N ASP A 425 -1.10 22.48 -8.26
CA ASP A 425 -1.96 22.67 -7.09
C ASP A 425 -1.36 22.07 -5.81
N ALA A 426 -0.73 20.90 -5.89
CA ALA A 426 -0.09 20.27 -4.74
C ALA A 426 1.10 21.09 -4.23
N CYS A 427 1.93 21.66 -5.11
CA CYS A 427 3.02 22.54 -4.69
C CYS A 427 2.49 23.84 -4.11
N VAL A 428 1.35 24.37 -4.59
CA VAL A 428 0.70 25.53 -3.95
C VAL A 428 0.33 25.20 -2.50
N ILE A 429 -0.30 24.06 -2.25
CA ILE A 429 -0.68 23.62 -0.90
C ILE A 429 0.56 23.40 -0.03
N ILE A 430 1.57 22.68 -0.54
CA ILE A 430 2.81 22.38 0.18
C ILE A 430 3.53 23.68 0.56
N CYS A 431 3.75 24.57 -0.41
CA CYS A 431 4.44 25.83 -0.16
C CYS A 431 3.64 26.76 0.76
N GLY A 432 2.32 26.85 0.58
CA GLY A 432 1.45 27.66 1.43
C GLY A 432 1.46 27.19 2.88
N THR A 433 1.40 25.87 3.11
CA THR A 433 1.48 25.30 4.46
C THR A 433 2.82 25.62 5.13
N GLN A 434 3.92 25.60 4.38
CA GLN A 434 5.26 25.90 4.90
C GLN A 434 5.50 27.40 5.16
N GLN A 435 4.69 28.26 4.57
CA GLN A 435 4.76 29.71 4.74
C GLN A 435 3.69 30.25 5.71
N ALA A 436 2.78 29.40 6.18
CA ALA A 436 1.72 29.77 7.09
C ALA A 436 2.30 30.28 8.43
N THR A 437 1.88 31.48 8.83
CA THR A 437 2.15 32.05 10.15
C THR A 437 0.87 31.96 11.00
N ALA A 438 0.94 32.29 12.29
CA ALA A 438 -0.25 32.29 13.16
C ALA A 438 -1.38 33.21 12.64
N ASP A 439 -1.02 34.24 11.86
CA ASP A 439 -1.94 35.28 11.38
C ASP A 439 -2.36 35.10 9.91
N SER A 440 -1.77 34.15 9.16
CA SER A 440 -2.08 33.94 7.74
C SER A 440 -2.86 32.63 7.49
N PRO A 441 -3.77 32.59 6.50
CA PRO A 441 -4.46 31.35 6.13
C PRO A 441 -3.45 30.29 5.68
N LYS A 442 -3.67 29.02 6.08
CA LYS A 442 -2.74 27.88 5.85
C LYS A 442 -2.52 27.48 4.38
N GLU A 443 -2.98 28.27 3.42
CA GLU A 443 -3.08 27.90 2.00
C GLU A 443 -2.67 29.06 1.07
N GLN A 444 -1.95 30.06 1.59
CA GLN A 444 -1.46 31.18 0.78
C GLN A 444 0.04 31.07 0.52
N VAL A 445 0.42 31.02 -0.76
CA VAL A 445 1.81 31.17 -1.19
C VAL A 445 2.12 32.66 -1.25
N THR A 446 2.85 33.16 -0.27
CA THR A 446 3.25 34.58 -0.16
C THR A 446 4.58 34.87 -0.84
N GLN A 447 5.38 33.83 -1.11
CA GLN A 447 6.66 33.93 -1.80
C GLN A 447 6.85 32.76 -2.76
N CYS A 448 7.39 33.04 -3.95
CA CYS A 448 7.74 32.02 -4.92
C CYS A 448 8.82 31.09 -4.34
N PRO A 449 8.59 29.76 -4.32
CA PRO A 449 9.57 28.80 -3.79
C PRO A 449 10.85 28.70 -4.63
N LEU A 450 10.81 29.12 -5.91
CA LEU A 450 11.94 29.08 -6.82
C LEU A 450 12.79 30.35 -6.69
N CYS A 451 12.25 31.52 -7.01
CA CYS A 451 13.04 32.77 -7.08
C CYS A 451 12.95 33.69 -5.86
N GLY A 452 12.09 33.37 -4.89
CA GLY A 452 11.90 34.14 -3.65
C GLY A 452 11.12 35.45 -3.79
N GLN A 453 10.64 35.80 -4.99
CA GLN A 453 9.81 37.00 -5.18
C GLN A 453 8.48 36.87 -4.43
N ARG A 454 8.02 37.98 -3.85
CA ARG A 454 6.73 38.05 -3.16
C ARG A 454 5.58 37.84 -4.14
N HIS A 455 4.50 37.28 -3.61
CA HIS A 455 3.22 37.14 -4.28
C HIS A 455 2.11 37.59 -3.35
N ASP A 456 1.39 38.64 -3.73
CA ASP A 456 0.31 39.21 -2.90
C ASP A 456 -1.09 38.79 -3.40
N GLY A 457 -1.14 38.01 -4.49
CA GLY A 457 -2.38 37.53 -5.09
C GLY A 457 -3.04 36.37 -4.33
N LEU A 458 -4.38 36.32 -4.35
CA LEU A 458 -5.11 35.15 -3.86
C LEU A 458 -5.07 34.03 -4.90
N LEU A 459 -4.51 32.89 -4.52
CA LEU A 459 -4.55 31.67 -5.31
C LEU A 459 -5.81 30.88 -5.00
N LEU A 460 -6.63 30.61 -6.02
CA LEU A 460 -7.85 29.83 -5.90
C LEU A 460 -7.60 28.42 -6.44
N LEU A 461 -7.52 27.44 -5.54
CA LEU A 461 -7.41 26.04 -5.91
C LEU A 461 -8.79 25.41 -6.06
N GLN A 462 -8.95 24.54 -7.06
CA GLN A 462 -10.13 23.69 -7.13
C GLN A 462 -10.05 22.61 -6.05
N PRO A 463 -11.14 22.34 -5.32
CA PRO A 463 -11.17 21.23 -4.38
C PRO A 463 -10.88 19.90 -5.10
N PRO A 464 -10.15 18.94 -4.48
CA PRO A 464 -9.82 17.65 -5.11
C PRO A 464 -11.04 16.81 -5.51
N THR A 465 -12.19 17.06 -4.88
CA THR A 465 -13.48 16.40 -5.16
C THR A 465 -14.31 17.13 -6.21
N SER A 466 -13.88 18.31 -6.65
CA SER A 466 -14.53 19.03 -7.73
C SER A 466 -14.24 18.32 -9.04
N GLY A 467 -15.24 17.67 -9.63
CA GLY A 467 -15.18 17.32 -11.04
C GLY A 467 -15.20 18.60 -11.90
N ASN A 468 -15.04 18.43 -13.21
CA ASN A 468 -15.23 19.53 -14.16
C ASN A 468 -16.68 20.04 -14.06
N ARG A 469 -16.85 21.29 -13.66
CA ARG A 469 -18.15 21.97 -13.56
C ARG A 469 -18.47 22.57 -14.91
N VAL A 470 -19.18 21.81 -15.74
CA VAL A 470 -19.58 22.25 -17.08
C VAL A 470 -21.03 22.72 -17.07
N LEU A 471 -21.27 23.92 -17.57
CA LEU A 471 -22.62 24.43 -17.81
C LEU A 471 -22.87 24.50 -19.32
N GLU A 472 -23.79 23.67 -19.82
CA GLU A 472 -24.24 23.72 -21.20
C GLU A 472 -25.59 24.46 -21.30
N LEU A 473 -25.63 25.47 -22.17
CA LEU A 473 -26.79 26.31 -22.42
C LEU A 473 -27.13 26.24 -23.91
N GLY A 474 -28.21 25.52 -24.23
CA GLY A 474 -28.74 25.40 -25.58
C GLY A 474 -30.18 25.90 -25.68
N GLY A 475 -30.55 26.40 -26.85
CA GLY A 475 -31.94 26.77 -27.14
C GLY A 475 -32.09 27.78 -28.27
N THR A 476 -33.33 27.95 -28.73
CA THR A 476 -33.73 29.01 -29.65
C THR A 476 -34.19 30.25 -28.87
N SER A 477 -34.39 31.38 -29.55
CA SER A 477 -34.73 32.68 -28.94
C SER A 477 -35.98 32.67 -28.06
N GLN A 478 -36.91 31.73 -28.28
CA GLN A 478 -38.13 31.57 -27.48
C GLN A 478 -37.84 31.21 -26.01
N TYR A 479 -36.73 30.52 -25.72
CA TYR A 479 -36.37 30.09 -24.36
C TYR A 479 -35.53 31.11 -23.59
N LYS A 480 -35.34 32.32 -24.14
CA LYS A 480 -34.44 33.35 -23.55
C LYS A 480 -34.80 33.66 -22.10
N TRP A 481 -36.07 33.92 -21.83
CA TRP A 481 -36.53 34.36 -20.51
C TRP A 481 -36.48 33.25 -19.46
N GLU A 482 -36.79 32.02 -19.87
CA GLU A 482 -36.69 30.83 -19.00
C GLU A 482 -35.24 30.52 -18.66
N MET A 483 -34.32 30.66 -19.63
CA MET A 483 -32.89 30.49 -19.40
C MET A 483 -32.35 31.55 -18.43
N ILE A 484 -32.69 32.83 -18.61
CA ILE A 484 -32.30 33.89 -17.66
C ILE A 484 -32.84 33.61 -16.26
N LYS A 485 -34.09 33.14 -16.15
CA LYS A 485 -34.68 32.78 -14.86
C LYS A 485 -33.93 31.63 -14.21
N PHE A 486 -33.66 30.55 -14.94
CA PHE A 486 -32.86 29.42 -14.46
C PHE A 486 -31.48 29.86 -13.96
N LEU A 487 -30.77 30.73 -14.69
CA LEU A 487 -29.45 31.22 -14.28
C LEU A 487 -29.52 32.07 -13.00
N LYS A 488 -30.58 32.87 -12.82
CA LYS A 488 -30.81 33.63 -11.58
C LYS A 488 -31.12 32.70 -10.42
N ASP A 489 -32.02 31.74 -10.63
CA ASP A 489 -32.40 30.76 -9.61
C ASP A 489 -31.19 29.92 -9.20
N LEU A 490 -30.33 29.54 -10.16
CA LEU A 490 -29.09 28.81 -9.92
C LEU A 490 -28.09 29.64 -9.11
N GLN A 491 -27.86 30.91 -9.49
CA GLN A 491 -26.99 31.82 -8.74
C GLN A 491 -27.47 32.00 -7.30
N SER A 492 -28.77 32.22 -7.11
CA SER A 492 -29.38 32.34 -5.78
C SER A 492 -29.25 31.05 -4.98
N SER A 493 -29.43 29.89 -5.62
CA SER A 493 -29.32 28.58 -4.95
C SER A 493 -27.88 28.23 -4.54
N ILE A 494 -26.87 28.67 -5.32
CA ILE A 494 -25.46 28.51 -4.95
C ILE A 494 -25.14 29.37 -3.71
N GLY A 495 -25.72 30.56 -3.61
CA GLY A 495 -25.66 31.40 -2.40
C GLY A 495 -24.27 31.96 -2.05
N LEU A 496 -23.29 31.82 -2.94
CA LEU A 496 -21.94 32.36 -2.76
C LEU A 496 -21.79 33.74 -3.42
N PRO A 497 -21.01 34.67 -2.83
CA PRO A 497 -20.79 36.03 -3.35
C PRO A 497 -19.80 36.06 -4.53
N LEU A 498 -19.95 35.14 -5.48
CA LEU A 498 -19.13 35.00 -6.67
C LEU A 498 -20.04 35.01 -7.90
N SER A 499 -19.59 35.61 -9.01
CA SER A 499 -20.35 35.60 -10.26
C SER A 499 -20.57 34.18 -10.77
N LEU A 500 -21.71 33.94 -11.43
CA LEU A 500 -22.13 32.60 -11.86
C LEU A 500 -21.06 31.89 -12.67
N ARG A 501 -20.39 32.65 -13.55
CA ARG A 501 -19.29 32.17 -14.39
C ARG A 501 -18.11 31.61 -13.61
N LYS A 502 -17.81 32.11 -12.40
CA LYS A 502 -16.70 31.63 -11.57
C LYS A 502 -16.99 30.25 -10.93
N HIS A 503 -18.23 29.79 -10.99
CA HIS A 503 -18.63 28.46 -10.51
C HIS A 503 -18.47 27.36 -11.56
N PHE A 504 -18.19 27.71 -12.81
CA PHE A 504 -18.08 26.75 -13.91
C PHE A 504 -16.71 26.86 -14.59
N ASP A 505 -16.13 25.71 -14.90
CA ASP A 505 -14.81 25.60 -15.53
C ASP A 505 -14.93 25.73 -17.06
N LEU A 506 -16.08 25.31 -17.59
CA LEU A 506 -16.44 25.46 -19.00
C LEU A 506 -17.91 25.81 -19.12
N VAL A 507 -18.22 26.82 -19.94
CA VAL A 507 -19.59 27.16 -20.31
C VAL A 507 -19.73 27.00 -21.82
N ILE A 508 -20.64 26.11 -22.24
CA ILE A 508 -20.88 25.80 -23.64
C ILE A 508 -22.21 26.44 -24.03
N GLY A 509 -22.18 27.38 -24.97
CA GLY A 509 -23.38 28.05 -25.47
C GLY A 509 -23.71 27.62 -26.90
N SER A 510 -24.97 27.23 -27.15
CA SER A 510 -25.54 27.07 -28.49
C SER A 510 -26.81 27.91 -28.66
N GLY A 511 -27.02 28.46 -29.86
CA GLY A 511 -28.15 29.35 -30.15
C GLY A 511 -28.22 30.55 -29.19
N ILE A 512 -29.36 30.71 -28.49
CA ILE A 512 -29.57 31.79 -27.52
C ILE A 512 -28.62 31.71 -26.32
N GLY A 513 -28.10 30.52 -26.02
CA GLY A 513 -27.15 30.29 -24.92
C GLY A 513 -25.83 31.04 -25.10
N LYS A 514 -25.41 31.32 -26.34
CA LYS A 514 -24.21 32.14 -26.62
C LYS A 514 -24.35 33.59 -26.19
N LEU A 515 -25.57 34.13 -26.24
CA LEU A 515 -25.87 35.54 -25.96
C LEU A 515 -26.24 35.79 -24.49
N THR A 516 -26.57 34.73 -23.74
CA THR A 516 -27.16 34.84 -22.40
C THR A 516 -26.10 34.77 -21.29
N PHE A 517 -24.87 34.38 -21.62
CA PHE A 517 -23.75 34.20 -20.66
C PHE A 517 -22.56 35.16 -20.86
N LEU A 518 -22.70 36.12 -21.79
CA LEU A 518 -21.87 37.34 -21.88
C LEU A 518 -22.37 38.35 -20.86
#